data_AF-V5YSC8-F1
#
_entry.id   AF-V5YSC8-F1
#
_cell.length_a   1.000
_cell.length_b   1.000
_cell.length_c   1.000
_cell.angle_alpha   90.00
_cell.angle_beta   90.00
_cell.angle_gamma   90.00
#
_symmetry.space_group_name_H-M   'P 1'
#
loop_
_entity.id
_entity.type
_entity.pdbx_description
1 polymer ?
#
loop_
_entity_poly.entity_id
_entity_poly.type
_entity_poly.pdbx_seq_one_letter_code
_entity_poly.pdbx_strand_id
1 'polypeptide(L)'
;SIGMNGDANLDFLNLPLTIPEINLPYTGFTTPLLKDFSIWEETGLKEILKTTKQSFDLSVKAQYKKSKDKHSIVVPLNMFYEFILNNVNSWDRKLEKARDNAETIPNIKVPSYRLVLPSLELPVFHVPRNLFKFFLPDIKELSSIDNIYIPAMGNFTYDFSFKSSVITLNTNAGLYNQSDIVAHFLSSSSLVTDALQYKLEGTSRLMRKRGLKLATAVSLTNKFIKGSHDSTISLTKKNVEASVRTTTNLHIPIFTMNFKQELNGNTKSKPTVSSSIELNYDFNSSKLHSTAKGGVDHKFTLESLTSYFSIESFTKGNIKGSFLSQEYSGSVANEANAYLNSKGTRSSVRLQGASKVDGIWN
;
A
#
# COMPACT_ATOMS: atom_id res chain seq x y z
N SER A 1 9.27 -24.80 -13.63
CA SER A 1 8.59 -24.01 -14.68
C SER A 1 7.41 -24.81 -15.15
N ILE A 2 6.29 -24.15 -15.46
CA ILE A 2 5.09 -24.77 -16.00
C ILE A 2 4.72 -23.96 -17.24
N GLY A 3 4.39 -24.65 -18.33
CA GLY A 3 3.89 -24.04 -19.55
C GLY A 3 2.65 -24.78 -20.02
N MET A 4 1.75 -24.07 -20.67
CA MET A 4 0.52 -24.61 -21.23
C MET A 4 0.23 -23.90 -22.55
N ASN A 5 -0.19 -24.65 -23.55
CA ASN A 5 -0.72 -24.13 -24.80
C ASN A 5 -2.16 -24.59 -24.97
N GLY A 6 -2.96 -23.83 -25.73
CA GLY A 6 -4.33 -24.18 -26.02
C GLY A 6 -4.86 -23.48 -27.24
N ASP A 7 -5.73 -24.19 -27.97
CA ASP A 7 -6.39 -23.71 -29.17
C ASP A 7 -7.91 -23.71 -28.95
N ALA A 8 -8.58 -22.65 -29.43
CA ALA A 8 -10.02 -22.51 -29.39
C ALA A 8 -10.53 -22.09 -30.77
N ASN A 9 -11.55 -22.80 -31.27
CA ASN A 9 -12.22 -22.45 -32.51
C ASN A 9 -13.56 -21.75 -32.21
N LEU A 10 -13.67 -20.49 -32.62
CA LEU A 10 -14.86 -19.65 -32.47
C LEU A 10 -15.61 -19.46 -33.80
N ASP A 11 -15.42 -20.35 -34.79
CA ASP A 11 -16.09 -20.27 -36.10
C ASP A 11 -17.62 -20.20 -36.00
N PHE A 12 -18.21 -20.69 -34.89
CA PHE A 12 -19.64 -20.55 -34.62
C PHE A 12 -20.11 -19.09 -34.56
N LEU A 13 -19.23 -18.12 -34.27
CA LEU A 13 -19.56 -16.69 -34.26
C LEU A 13 -19.84 -16.13 -35.65
N ASN A 14 -19.40 -16.82 -36.71
CA ASN A 14 -19.73 -16.50 -38.10
C ASN A 14 -21.08 -17.06 -38.55
N LEU A 15 -21.72 -17.90 -37.72
CA LEU A 15 -23.01 -18.49 -38.11
C LEU A 15 -24.08 -17.39 -38.15
N PRO A 16 -24.80 -17.24 -39.27
CA PRO A 16 -25.87 -16.26 -39.39
C PRO A 16 -27.00 -16.60 -38.41
N LEU A 17 -27.32 -15.66 -37.52
CA LEU A 17 -28.41 -15.78 -36.57
C LEU A 17 -29.63 -15.04 -37.09
N THR A 18 -30.79 -15.66 -36.94
CA THR A 18 -32.08 -14.99 -37.15
C THR A 18 -32.77 -14.85 -35.80
N ILE A 19 -32.97 -13.61 -35.35
CA ILE A 19 -33.72 -13.29 -34.14
C ILE A 19 -35.11 -12.84 -34.59
N PRO A 20 -36.18 -13.62 -34.30
CA PRO A 20 -37.52 -13.29 -34.71
C PRO A 20 -38.02 -12.01 -34.03
N GLU A 21 -39.06 -11.43 -34.61
CA GLU A 21 -39.81 -10.35 -33.99
C GLU A 21 -40.51 -10.87 -32.72
N ILE A 22 -40.29 -10.20 -31.57
CA ILE A 22 -40.85 -10.59 -30.28
C ILE A 22 -41.63 -9.41 -29.71
N ASN A 23 -42.91 -9.65 -29.41
CA ASN A 23 -43.73 -8.71 -28.65
C ASN A 23 -43.41 -8.87 -27.17
N LEU A 24 -42.78 -7.85 -26.57
CA LEU A 24 -42.50 -7.84 -25.14
C LEU A 24 -43.82 -7.58 -24.38
N PRO A 25 -44.24 -8.49 -23.50
CA PRO A 25 -45.49 -8.32 -22.77
C PRO A 25 -45.40 -7.10 -21.84
N TYR A 26 -46.53 -6.38 -21.70
CA TYR A 26 -46.69 -5.19 -20.85
C TYR A 26 -45.97 -3.91 -21.27
N THR A 27 -45.19 -3.91 -22.37
CA THR A 27 -44.45 -2.71 -22.83
C THR A 27 -44.92 -2.16 -24.18
N GLY A 28 -45.84 -2.86 -24.88
CA GLY A 28 -46.31 -2.48 -26.22
C GLY A 28 -45.19 -2.40 -27.27
N PHE A 29 -44.00 -2.89 -26.92
CA PHE A 29 -42.78 -2.77 -27.69
C PHE A 29 -42.49 -4.08 -28.40
N THR A 30 -42.16 -3.98 -29.67
CA THR A 30 -41.86 -5.13 -30.52
C THR A 30 -40.42 -5.05 -30.97
N THR A 31 -39.62 -6.08 -30.66
CA THR A 31 -38.23 -6.12 -31.10
C THR A 31 -38.17 -6.38 -32.60
N PRO A 32 -37.34 -5.66 -33.38
CA PRO A 32 -37.27 -5.85 -34.82
C PRO A 32 -36.74 -7.25 -35.19
N LEU A 33 -37.24 -7.80 -36.30
CA LEU A 33 -36.73 -9.03 -36.91
C LEU A 33 -35.30 -8.78 -37.44
N LEU A 34 -34.33 -9.51 -36.89
CA LEU A 34 -32.94 -9.52 -37.37
C LEU A 34 -32.72 -10.83 -38.12
N LYS A 35 -32.37 -10.75 -39.41
CA LYS A 35 -32.01 -11.91 -40.24
C LYS A 35 -30.53 -11.85 -40.58
N ASP A 36 -29.93 -13.03 -40.72
CA ASP A 36 -28.55 -13.22 -41.18
C ASP A 36 -27.49 -12.44 -40.37
N PHE A 37 -27.74 -12.24 -39.09
CA PHE A 37 -26.86 -11.49 -38.20
C PHE A 37 -25.65 -12.33 -37.79
N SER A 38 -24.45 -11.95 -38.23
CA SER A 38 -23.20 -12.56 -37.79
C SER A 38 -22.67 -11.82 -36.57
N ILE A 39 -22.57 -12.51 -35.42
CA ILE A 39 -22.00 -11.90 -34.21
C ILE A 39 -20.55 -11.44 -34.50
N TRP A 40 -19.79 -12.22 -35.26
CA TRP A 40 -18.41 -11.91 -35.59
C TRP A 40 -18.23 -10.59 -36.36
N GLU A 41 -19.05 -10.37 -37.39
CA GLU A 41 -18.97 -9.18 -38.25
C GLU A 41 -19.63 -7.96 -37.61
N GLU A 42 -20.81 -8.15 -36.98
CA GLU A 42 -21.68 -7.04 -36.61
C GLU A 42 -21.41 -6.47 -35.20
N THR A 43 -20.72 -7.21 -34.32
CA THR A 43 -20.45 -6.76 -32.93
C THR A 43 -19.06 -6.14 -32.73
N GLY A 44 -18.25 -6.01 -33.79
CA GLY A 44 -16.87 -5.53 -33.71
C GLY A 44 -15.88 -6.56 -33.15
N LEU A 45 -16.31 -7.79 -32.84
CA LEU A 45 -15.43 -8.87 -32.38
C LEU A 45 -14.33 -9.19 -33.38
N LYS A 46 -14.61 -9.11 -34.69
CA LYS A 46 -13.60 -9.27 -35.74
C LYS A 46 -12.43 -8.30 -35.62
N GLU A 47 -12.71 -7.04 -35.29
CA GLU A 47 -11.67 -6.01 -35.15
C GLU A 47 -10.78 -6.27 -33.92
N ILE A 48 -11.36 -6.83 -32.87
CA ILE A 48 -10.67 -7.13 -31.61
C ILE A 48 -9.88 -8.43 -31.73
N LEU A 49 -10.54 -9.52 -32.13
CA LEU A 49 -9.99 -10.87 -32.07
C LEU A 49 -9.19 -11.26 -33.33
N LYS A 50 -9.31 -10.48 -34.42
CA LYS A 50 -8.70 -10.66 -35.76
C LYS A 50 -9.05 -11.95 -36.50
N THR A 51 -9.25 -13.07 -35.81
CA THR A 51 -9.54 -14.38 -36.37
C THR A 51 -10.40 -15.22 -35.41
N THR A 52 -11.26 -16.09 -35.92
CA THR A 52 -12.05 -17.02 -35.10
C THR A 52 -11.22 -18.18 -34.54
N LYS A 53 -10.03 -18.44 -35.11
CA LYS A 53 -9.08 -19.42 -34.59
C LYS A 53 -8.17 -18.75 -33.59
N GLN A 54 -8.44 -18.95 -32.31
CA GLN A 54 -7.67 -18.38 -31.21
C GLN A 54 -6.67 -19.42 -30.71
N SER A 55 -5.45 -19.00 -30.46
CA SER A 55 -4.41 -19.81 -29.82
C SER A 55 -3.76 -18.99 -28.73
N PHE A 56 -3.30 -19.68 -27.68
CA PHE A 56 -2.52 -19.05 -26.63
C PHE A 56 -1.38 -19.94 -26.14
N ASP A 57 -0.30 -19.29 -25.75
CA ASP A 57 0.86 -19.86 -25.07
C ASP A 57 1.00 -19.18 -23.70
N LEU A 58 1.08 -19.98 -22.65
CA LEU A 58 1.31 -19.54 -21.28
C LEU A 58 2.60 -20.17 -20.76
N SER A 59 3.47 -19.37 -20.17
CA SER A 59 4.71 -19.80 -19.51
C SER A 59 4.87 -19.11 -18.17
N VAL A 60 5.09 -19.91 -17.12
CA VAL A 60 5.33 -19.44 -15.75
C VAL A 60 6.58 -20.09 -15.18
N LYS A 61 7.49 -19.27 -14.66
CA LYS A 61 8.76 -19.70 -14.07
C LYS A 61 9.02 -18.92 -12.80
N ALA A 62 8.77 -19.55 -11.66
CA ALA A 62 9.23 -19.06 -10.36
C ALA A 62 10.49 -19.81 -9.93
N GLN A 63 11.48 -19.10 -9.37
CA GLN A 63 12.68 -19.69 -8.80
C GLN A 63 13.02 -19.02 -7.48
N TYR A 64 13.41 -19.83 -6.49
CA TYR A 64 13.97 -19.36 -5.24
C TYR A 64 15.34 -19.96 -5.02
N LYS A 65 16.37 -19.11 -4.92
CA LYS A 65 17.74 -19.50 -4.59
C LYS A 65 18.03 -19.12 -3.15
N LYS A 66 17.99 -20.11 -2.26
CA LYS A 66 18.28 -19.94 -0.82
C LYS A 66 19.65 -19.31 -0.59
N SER A 67 19.74 -18.35 0.32
CA SER A 67 21.05 -17.80 0.74
C SER A 67 21.79 -18.78 1.64
N LYS A 68 23.13 -18.78 1.55
CA LYS A 68 24.01 -19.49 2.49
C LYS A 68 24.30 -18.64 3.73
N ASP A 69 24.06 -17.32 3.66
CA ASP A 69 24.29 -16.39 4.76
C ASP A 69 23.23 -16.60 5.86
N LYS A 70 23.60 -16.32 7.11
CA LYS A 70 22.74 -16.46 8.29
C LYS A 70 22.83 -15.21 9.15
N HIS A 71 21.72 -14.81 9.75
CA HIS A 71 21.64 -13.78 10.78
C HIS A 71 21.53 -14.47 12.15
N SER A 72 22.38 -14.09 13.10
CA SER A 72 22.26 -14.53 14.49
C SER A 72 21.34 -13.58 15.24
N ILE A 73 20.29 -14.12 15.85
CA ILE A 73 19.53 -13.44 16.89
C ILE A 73 20.10 -13.91 18.23
N VAL A 74 20.69 -12.97 18.98
CA VAL A 74 21.08 -13.22 20.36
C VAL A 74 19.82 -13.34 21.18
N VAL A 75 19.51 -14.53 21.68
CA VAL A 75 18.42 -14.72 22.63
C VAL A 75 19.06 -14.85 24.00
N PRO A 76 18.85 -13.90 24.93
CA PRO A 76 19.43 -13.97 26.26
C PRO A 76 18.64 -14.98 27.11
N LEU A 77 18.69 -16.25 26.74
CA LEU A 77 18.02 -17.36 27.43
C LEU A 77 18.44 -17.44 28.90
N ASN A 78 19.66 -17.00 29.22
CA ASN A 78 20.14 -16.90 30.59
C ASN A 78 19.29 -15.93 31.45
N MET A 79 18.92 -14.75 30.93
CA MET A 79 18.04 -13.82 31.66
C MET A 79 16.63 -14.37 31.85
N PHE A 80 16.11 -15.09 30.85
CA PHE A 80 14.79 -15.73 30.94
C PHE A 80 14.80 -16.87 31.96
N TYR A 81 15.88 -17.66 32.00
CA TYR A 81 16.06 -18.74 32.96
C TYR A 81 16.16 -18.22 34.41
N GLU A 82 17.00 -17.22 34.67
CA GLU A 82 17.11 -16.56 35.97
C GLU A 82 15.76 -16.00 36.46
N PHE A 83 14.98 -15.41 35.54
CA PHE A 83 13.64 -14.91 35.85
C PHE A 83 12.68 -16.05 36.26
N ILE A 84 12.70 -17.19 35.57
CA ILE A 84 11.86 -18.34 35.92
C ILE A 84 12.27 -18.95 37.26
N LEU A 85 13.57 -19.16 37.50
CA LEU A 85 14.10 -19.67 38.77
C LEU A 85 13.69 -18.78 39.95
N ASN A 86 13.88 -17.46 39.81
CA ASN A 86 13.56 -16.52 40.87
C ASN A 86 12.05 -16.49 41.19
N ASN A 87 11.20 -16.63 40.16
CA ASN A 87 9.77 -16.75 40.35
C ASN A 87 9.40 -18.04 41.08
N VAL A 88 9.89 -19.20 40.65
CA VAL A 88 9.57 -20.49 41.31
C VAL A 88 9.94 -20.48 42.79
N ASN A 89 11.14 -19.99 43.13
CA ASN A 89 11.57 -19.85 44.53
C ASN A 89 10.66 -18.89 45.33
N SER A 90 10.14 -17.83 44.71
CA SER A 90 9.19 -16.90 45.32
C SER A 90 7.82 -17.54 45.58
N TRP A 91 7.38 -18.43 44.68
CA TRP A 91 6.14 -19.20 44.83
C TRP A 91 6.24 -20.25 45.93
N ASP A 92 7.35 -20.99 46.03
CA ASP A 92 7.58 -21.95 47.12
C ASP A 92 7.50 -21.27 48.49
N ARG A 93 8.18 -20.12 48.65
CA ARG A 93 8.12 -19.35 49.90
C ARG A 93 6.72 -18.84 50.24
N LYS A 94 5.90 -18.49 49.23
CA LYS A 94 4.50 -18.06 49.45
C LYS A 94 3.61 -19.24 49.86
N LEU A 95 3.83 -20.42 49.28
CA LEU A 95 3.13 -21.65 49.65
C LEU A 95 3.49 -22.11 51.07
N GLU A 96 4.76 -22.00 51.47
CA GLU A 96 5.18 -22.28 52.85
C GLU A 96 4.49 -21.34 53.85
N LYS A 97 4.47 -20.03 53.58
CA LYS A 97 3.73 -19.08 54.42
C LYS A 97 2.23 -19.35 54.50
N ALA A 98 1.61 -19.76 53.39
CA ALA A 98 0.20 -20.11 53.36
C ALA A 98 -0.09 -21.38 54.17
N ARG A 99 0.83 -22.36 54.17
CA ARG A 99 0.77 -23.57 55.00
C ARG A 99 0.89 -23.25 56.48
N ASP A 100 1.87 -22.43 56.87
CA ASP A 100 2.12 -22.11 58.28
C ASP A 100 0.96 -21.27 58.88
N ASN A 101 0.28 -20.46 58.06
CA ASN A 101 -0.92 -19.72 58.47
C ASN A 101 -2.19 -20.58 58.55
N ALA A 102 -2.20 -21.79 57.98
CA ALA A 102 -3.36 -22.68 58.02
C ALA A 102 -3.44 -23.50 59.33
N GLU A 103 -2.41 -23.47 60.18
CA GLU A 103 -2.42 -24.09 61.52
C GLU A 103 -3.10 -23.21 62.60
N THR A 104 -3.52 -21.98 62.27
CA THR A 104 -4.28 -21.10 63.18
C THR A 104 -5.68 -20.78 62.63
N ILE A 105 -6.60 -21.75 62.69
CA ILE A 105 -8.05 -21.47 62.52
C ILE A 105 -8.67 -21.14 63.90
N PRO A 106 -9.27 -19.94 64.10
CA PRO A 106 -9.87 -19.59 65.38
C PRO A 106 -11.18 -20.36 65.64
N ASN A 107 -11.30 -20.87 66.86
CA ASN A 107 -12.46 -21.56 67.41
C ASN A 107 -13.75 -20.70 67.32
N ILE A 108 -14.67 -21.06 66.42
CA ILE A 108 -15.96 -20.37 66.24
C ILE A 108 -16.91 -20.80 67.38
N LYS A 109 -17.10 -19.94 68.40
CA LYS A 109 -18.13 -20.12 69.43
C LYS A 109 -19.50 -19.72 68.87
N VAL A 110 -20.39 -20.70 68.72
CA VAL A 110 -21.80 -20.51 68.31
C VAL A 110 -22.68 -20.53 69.57
N PRO A 111 -23.65 -19.61 69.77
CA PRO A 111 -24.54 -19.65 70.92
C PRO A 111 -25.50 -20.83 70.86
N SER A 112 -25.74 -21.46 72.01
CA SER A 112 -26.52 -22.69 72.16
C SER A 112 -28.03 -22.47 71.98
N TYR A 113 -28.60 -23.06 70.94
CA TYR A 113 -30.01 -23.47 70.91
C TYR A 113 -30.06 -24.98 70.63
N ARG A 114 -30.71 -25.73 71.52
CA ARG A 114 -30.83 -27.20 71.44
C ARG A 114 -31.73 -27.60 70.27
N LEU A 115 -31.13 -28.06 69.18
CA LEU A 115 -31.76 -28.98 68.23
C LEU A 115 -31.03 -30.32 68.39
N VAL A 116 -31.75 -31.35 68.86
CA VAL A 116 -31.20 -32.70 69.00
C VAL A 116 -31.36 -33.41 67.65
N LEU A 117 -30.26 -33.56 66.92
CA LEU A 117 -30.09 -34.44 65.76
C LEU A 117 -28.87 -35.36 66.02
N PRO A 118 -28.86 -36.61 65.54
CA PRO A 118 -27.77 -37.57 65.77
C PRO A 118 -26.46 -37.10 65.10
N SER A 119 -25.34 -37.43 65.74
CA SER A 119 -23.99 -36.99 65.38
C SER A 119 -23.56 -37.46 63.98
N LEU A 120 -23.32 -36.52 63.07
CA LEU A 120 -22.58 -36.75 61.83
C LEU A 120 -21.07 -36.73 62.15
N GLU A 121 -20.43 -37.90 62.21
CA GLU A 121 -18.96 -37.98 62.18
C GLU A 121 -18.47 -37.84 60.74
N LEU A 122 -17.76 -36.75 60.44
CA LEU A 122 -17.04 -36.61 59.18
C LEU A 122 -15.67 -37.30 59.29
N PRO A 123 -15.23 -38.06 58.27
CA PRO A 123 -13.96 -38.75 58.32
C PRO A 123 -12.79 -37.75 58.27
N VAL A 124 -11.76 -38.02 59.07
CA VAL A 124 -10.51 -37.25 59.11
C VAL A 124 -9.76 -37.42 57.80
N PHE A 125 -9.64 -36.35 57.02
CA PHE A 125 -8.92 -36.34 55.76
C PHE A 125 -7.42 -36.16 56.03
N HIS A 126 -6.63 -37.23 55.93
CA HIS A 126 -5.17 -37.15 56.03
C HIS A 126 -4.57 -36.68 54.71
N VAL A 127 -4.11 -35.42 54.66
CA VAL A 127 -3.37 -34.87 53.52
C VAL A 127 -1.94 -35.45 53.52
N PRO A 128 -1.50 -36.14 52.45
CA PRO A 128 -0.14 -36.68 52.36
C PRO A 128 0.92 -35.55 52.38
N ARG A 129 1.94 -35.68 53.24
CA ARG A 129 3.01 -34.67 53.44
C ARG A 129 3.90 -34.34 52.22
N ASN A 130 3.74 -35.03 51.08
CA ASN A 130 4.69 -34.97 49.95
C ASN A 130 4.11 -34.40 48.64
N LEU A 131 2.93 -33.77 48.66
CA LEU A 131 2.20 -33.44 47.41
C LEU A 131 2.79 -32.32 46.55
N PHE A 132 3.75 -31.52 47.02
CA PHE A 132 4.28 -30.38 46.25
C PHE A 132 5.80 -30.20 46.40
N LYS A 133 6.58 -31.12 45.83
CA LYS A 133 8.01 -30.88 45.56
C LYS A 133 8.20 -30.84 44.04
N PHE A 134 8.06 -29.66 43.44
CA PHE A 134 8.34 -29.46 42.02
C PHE A 134 9.85 -29.44 41.81
N PHE A 135 10.40 -30.51 41.22
CA PHE A 135 11.75 -30.47 40.67
C PHE A 135 11.66 -30.02 39.22
N LEU A 136 12.20 -28.84 38.92
CA LEU A 136 12.51 -28.48 37.53
C LEU A 136 13.65 -29.39 37.03
N PRO A 137 13.59 -29.92 35.80
CA PRO A 137 14.73 -30.62 35.20
C PRO A 137 15.97 -29.72 35.19
N ASP A 138 17.19 -30.28 35.29
CA ASP A 138 18.43 -29.50 35.15
C ASP A 138 18.63 -29.14 33.66
N ILE A 139 17.99 -28.08 33.19
CA ILE A 139 18.03 -27.62 31.78
C ILE A 139 19.31 -26.80 31.49
N LYS A 140 20.44 -27.12 32.12
CA LYS A 140 21.75 -26.50 31.82
C LYS A 140 22.20 -26.68 30.36
N GLU A 141 21.56 -27.58 29.62
CA GLU A 141 21.84 -27.81 28.20
C GLU A 141 21.22 -26.76 27.27
N LEU A 142 20.19 -26.02 27.69
CA LEU A 142 19.62 -24.93 26.87
C LEU A 142 20.38 -23.60 27.02
N SER A 143 21.18 -23.43 28.09
CA SER A 143 22.00 -22.22 28.27
C SER A 143 23.16 -22.08 27.30
N SER A 144 23.46 -23.09 26.47
CA SER A 144 24.47 -23.01 25.41
C SER A 144 23.94 -22.48 24.08
N ILE A 145 22.62 -22.27 23.93
CA ILE A 145 22.02 -21.74 22.70
C ILE A 145 21.91 -20.21 22.81
N ASP A 146 23.02 -19.51 22.66
CA ASP A 146 23.03 -18.03 22.70
C ASP A 146 22.46 -17.40 21.43
N ASN A 147 22.50 -18.14 20.31
CA ASN A 147 22.21 -17.62 18.99
C ASN A 147 21.25 -18.52 18.20
N ILE A 148 20.11 -17.96 17.80
CA ILE A 148 19.26 -18.56 16.76
C ILE A 148 19.74 -18.04 15.41
N TYR A 149 20.16 -18.94 14.52
CA TYR A 149 20.59 -18.57 13.16
C TYR A 149 19.43 -18.64 12.17
N ILE A 150 18.91 -17.47 11.76
CA ILE A 150 17.90 -17.37 10.70
C ILE A 150 18.62 -17.18 9.35
N PRO A 151 18.39 -18.04 8.35
CA PRO A 151 19.00 -17.86 7.04
C PRO A 151 18.57 -16.52 6.43
N ALA A 152 19.53 -15.79 5.85
CA ALA A 152 19.23 -14.58 5.12
C ALA A 152 18.31 -14.90 3.93
N MET A 153 17.50 -13.92 3.54
CA MET A 153 16.59 -14.06 2.41
C MET A 153 17.36 -14.49 1.14
N GLY A 154 16.86 -15.50 0.43
CA GLY A 154 17.41 -15.90 -0.86
C GLY A 154 17.05 -14.94 -2.01
N ASN A 155 17.50 -15.25 -3.22
CA ASN A 155 17.03 -14.57 -4.42
C ASN A 155 15.71 -15.21 -4.88
N PHE A 156 14.75 -14.39 -5.26
CA PHE A 156 13.50 -14.84 -5.87
C PHE A 156 13.37 -14.22 -7.26
N THR A 157 13.00 -15.03 -8.25
CA THR A 157 12.67 -14.55 -9.60
C THR A 157 11.37 -15.17 -10.05
N TYR A 158 10.55 -14.40 -10.75
CA TYR A 158 9.28 -14.78 -11.31
C TYR A 158 9.18 -14.24 -12.74
N ASP A 159 9.09 -15.13 -13.71
CA ASP A 159 8.84 -14.82 -15.10
C ASP A 159 7.48 -15.38 -15.50
N PHE A 160 6.64 -14.53 -16.03
CA PHE A 160 5.35 -14.86 -16.61
C PHE A 160 5.31 -14.32 -18.04
N SER A 161 4.86 -15.16 -18.96
CA SER A 161 4.58 -14.76 -20.34
C SER A 161 3.27 -15.42 -20.76
N PHE A 162 2.37 -14.61 -21.28
CA PHE A 162 1.14 -15.04 -21.91
C PHE A 162 1.08 -14.41 -23.28
N LYS A 163 0.95 -15.22 -24.32
CA LYS A 163 0.89 -14.78 -25.70
C LYS A 163 -0.35 -15.38 -26.33
N SER A 164 -1.19 -14.55 -26.93
CA SER A 164 -2.28 -14.98 -27.79
C SER A 164 -2.19 -14.26 -29.14
N SER A 165 -3.13 -14.54 -30.03
CA SER A 165 -3.30 -13.83 -31.31
C SER A 165 -3.56 -12.32 -31.16
N VAL A 166 -4.04 -11.88 -30.00
CA VAL A 166 -4.51 -10.49 -29.76
C VAL A 166 -3.66 -9.74 -28.74
N ILE A 167 -3.19 -10.44 -27.70
CA ILE A 167 -2.47 -9.86 -26.56
C ILE A 167 -1.18 -10.63 -26.32
N THR A 168 -0.10 -9.91 -26.04
CA THR A 168 1.07 -10.48 -25.35
C THR A 168 1.26 -9.74 -24.05
N LEU A 169 1.30 -10.48 -22.95
CA LEU A 169 1.53 -9.98 -21.60
C LEU A 169 2.80 -10.64 -21.07
N ASN A 170 3.77 -9.83 -20.69
CA ASN A 170 5.00 -10.29 -20.08
C ASN A 170 5.15 -9.62 -18.72
N THR A 171 5.46 -10.41 -17.70
CA THR A 171 5.74 -9.91 -16.36
C THR A 171 6.98 -10.59 -15.82
N ASN A 172 7.99 -9.81 -15.50
CA ASN A 172 9.20 -10.23 -14.82
C ASN A 172 9.24 -9.55 -13.46
N ALA A 173 9.49 -10.32 -12.42
CA ALA A 173 9.70 -9.80 -11.08
C ALA A 173 10.88 -10.51 -10.45
N GLY A 174 11.62 -9.81 -9.60
CA GLY A 174 12.53 -10.51 -8.72
C GLY A 174 13.11 -9.66 -7.62
N LEU A 175 13.62 -10.38 -6.64
CA LEU A 175 14.13 -9.88 -5.40
C LEU A 175 15.50 -10.50 -5.19
N TYR A 176 16.54 -9.68 -5.22
CA TYR A 176 17.92 -10.10 -5.10
C TYR A 176 18.46 -9.65 -3.75
N ASN A 177 18.92 -10.59 -2.93
CA ASN A 177 19.63 -10.30 -1.70
C ASN A 177 21.14 -10.48 -1.93
N GLN A 178 21.80 -9.40 -2.36
CA GLN A 178 23.25 -9.34 -2.53
C GLN A 178 23.83 -8.37 -1.48
N SER A 179 24.77 -7.50 -1.86
CA SER A 179 25.26 -6.44 -0.96
C SER A 179 24.14 -5.46 -0.57
N ASP A 180 23.32 -5.08 -1.54
CA ASP A 180 22.04 -4.39 -1.35
C ASP A 180 20.88 -5.35 -1.62
N ILE A 181 19.71 -5.09 -1.02
CA ILE A 181 18.49 -5.81 -1.40
C ILE A 181 17.84 -5.04 -2.54
N VAL A 182 17.63 -5.69 -3.68
CA VAL A 182 17.06 -5.07 -4.89
C VAL A 182 15.80 -5.83 -5.29
N ALA A 183 14.66 -5.14 -5.27
CA ALA A 183 13.44 -5.58 -5.93
C ALA A 183 13.37 -4.92 -7.32
N HIS A 184 12.98 -5.68 -8.32
CA HIS A 184 12.66 -5.18 -9.66
C HIS A 184 11.38 -5.86 -10.14
N PHE A 185 10.60 -5.13 -10.91
CA PHE A 185 9.37 -5.58 -11.51
C PHE A 185 9.24 -4.88 -12.87
N LEU A 186 8.89 -5.64 -13.89
CA LEU A 186 8.62 -5.18 -15.24
C LEU A 186 7.38 -5.92 -15.71
N SER A 187 6.31 -5.20 -16.01
CA SER A 187 5.13 -5.75 -16.68
C SER A 187 4.86 -4.96 -17.94
N SER A 188 4.64 -5.65 -19.04
CA SER A 188 4.35 -5.04 -20.33
C SER A 188 3.27 -5.80 -21.04
N SER A 189 2.40 -5.05 -21.70
CA SER A 189 1.34 -5.58 -22.57
C SER A 189 1.51 -5.00 -23.97
N SER A 190 1.40 -5.84 -24.98
CA SER A 190 1.20 -5.43 -26.37
C SER A 190 -0.14 -5.99 -26.86
N LEU A 191 -1.07 -5.11 -27.16
CA LEU A 191 -2.34 -5.44 -27.82
C LEU A 191 -2.39 -4.86 -29.23
N VAL A 192 -3.28 -5.42 -30.04
CA VAL A 192 -3.73 -4.83 -31.31
C VAL A 192 -4.20 -3.39 -31.14
N THR A 193 -4.86 -3.08 -30.01
CA THR A 193 -5.37 -1.75 -29.70
C THR A 193 -4.41 -1.00 -28.78
N ASP A 194 -4.11 0.26 -29.12
CA ASP A 194 -3.17 1.09 -28.35
C ASP A 194 -3.63 1.38 -26.91
N ALA A 195 -4.93 1.27 -26.62
CA ALA A 195 -5.49 1.59 -25.31
C ALA A 195 -4.95 0.69 -24.19
N LEU A 196 -4.68 -0.57 -24.50
CA LEU A 196 -4.27 -1.59 -23.54
C LEU A 196 -2.77 -1.93 -23.65
N GLN A 197 -2.03 -1.25 -24.53
CA GLN A 197 -0.57 -1.33 -24.59
C GLN A 197 0.02 -0.56 -23.42
N TYR A 198 0.79 -1.22 -22.57
CA TYR A 198 1.43 -0.54 -21.44
C TYR A 198 2.80 -1.12 -21.13
N LYS A 199 3.61 -0.31 -20.47
CA LYS A 199 4.88 -0.70 -19.84
C LYS A 199 4.91 -0.15 -18.42
N LEU A 200 4.96 -1.03 -17.44
CA LEU A 200 5.03 -0.72 -16.01
C LEU A 200 6.36 -1.27 -15.49
N GLU A 201 7.24 -0.38 -15.03
CA GLU A 201 8.54 -0.74 -14.48
C GLU A 201 8.63 -0.26 -13.04
N GLY A 202 9.23 -1.05 -12.17
CA GLY A 202 9.39 -0.75 -10.76
C GLY A 202 10.73 -1.27 -10.29
N THR A 203 11.48 -0.45 -9.55
CA THR A 203 12.69 -0.86 -8.86
C THR A 203 12.67 -0.33 -7.44
N SER A 204 13.11 -1.13 -6.48
CA SER A 204 13.31 -0.70 -5.11
C SER A 204 14.63 -1.26 -4.59
N ARG A 205 15.46 -0.41 -3.99
CA ARG A 205 16.79 -0.77 -3.52
C ARG A 205 16.98 -0.34 -2.07
N LEU A 206 17.29 -1.32 -1.22
CA LEU A 206 17.69 -1.11 0.16
C LEU A 206 19.22 -1.27 0.30
N MET A 207 19.91 -0.15 0.48
CA MET A 207 21.34 -0.09 0.73
C MET A 207 21.64 -0.16 2.22
N ARG A 208 22.69 -0.91 2.59
CA ARG A 208 23.05 -1.21 3.99
C ARG A 208 24.45 -0.76 4.42
N LYS A 209 25.36 -0.51 3.47
CA LYS A 209 26.82 -0.34 3.74
C LYS A 209 27.22 0.97 4.45
N ARG A 210 26.45 2.06 4.33
CA ARG A 210 26.82 3.41 4.84
C ARG A 210 25.65 4.10 5.55
N GLY A 211 24.85 3.32 6.26
CA GLY A 211 23.52 3.73 6.73
C GLY A 211 22.43 2.99 5.94
N LEU A 212 21.18 3.21 6.34
CA LEU A 212 20.02 2.59 5.71
C LEU A 212 19.47 3.56 4.67
N LYS A 213 19.48 3.18 3.39
CA LYS A 213 18.86 3.98 2.33
C LYS A 213 17.92 3.13 1.52
N LEU A 214 16.66 3.52 1.42
CA LEU A 214 15.65 2.90 0.59
C LEU A 214 15.32 3.87 -0.55
N ALA A 215 15.55 3.43 -1.79
CA ALA A 215 15.19 4.19 -2.99
C ALA A 215 14.24 3.36 -3.85
N THR A 216 13.11 3.94 -4.24
CA THR A 216 12.08 3.29 -5.06
C THR A 216 11.77 4.16 -6.26
N ALA A 217 11.74 3.56 -7.45
CA ALA A 217 11.37 4.22 -8.69
C ALA A 217 10.34 3.36 -9.43
N VAL A 218 9.20 3.93 -9.80
CA VAL A 218 8.13 3.28 -10.55
C VAL A 218 7.76 4.14 -11.75
N SER A 219 7.58 3.53 -12.92
CA SER A 219 7.18 4.22 -14.15
C SER A 219 6.07 3.45 -14.86
N LEU A 220 5.07 4.18 -15.35
CA LEU A 220 4.00 3.67 -16.21
C LEU A 220 4.04 4.43 -17.53
N THR A 221 4.05 3.70 -18.63
CA THR A 221 3.97 4.25 -19.98
C THR A 221 2.84 3.59 -20.73
N ASN A 222 1.90 4.40 -21.21
CA ASN A 222 0.81 4.05 -22.10
C ASN A 222 0.60 5.24 -23.06
N LYS A 223 -0.15 5.05 -24.15
CA LYS A 223 -0.47 6.11 -25.12
C LYS A 223 -1.20 7.29 -24.47
N PHE A 224 -2.12 7.01 -23.55
CA PHE A 224 -2.99 7.99 -22.93
C PHE A 224 -2.50 8.46 -21.57
N ILE A 225 -1.73 7.64 -20.86
CA ILE A 225 -1.21 7.98 -19.53
C ILE A 225 0.26 7.64 -19.41
N LYS A 226 1.04 8.59 -18.89
CA LYS A 226 2.45 8.38 -18.51
C LYS A 226 2.62 8.86 -17.08
N GLY A 227 3.26 8.07 -16.23
CA GLY A 227 3.51 8.44 -14.85
C GLY A 227 4.86 7.95 -14.37
N SER A 228 5.47 8.70 -13.46
CA SER A 228 6.66 8.27 -12.75
C SER A 228 6.56 8.61 -11.26
N HIS A 229 7.16 7.80 -10.42
CA HIS A 229 7.22 8.01 -8.99
C HIS A 229 8.61 7.59 -8.49
N ASP A 230 9.36 8.56 -7.99
CA ASP A 230 10.67 8.37 -7.39
C ASP A 230 10.59 8.74 -5.91
N SER A 231 11.00 7.85 -5.03
CA SER A 231 11.11 8.12 -3.60
C SER A 231 12.44 7.65 -3.05
N THR A 232 12.97 8.39 -2.09
CA THR A 232 14.20 8.05 -1.39
C THR A 232 14.05 8.42 0.08
N ILE A 233 14.36 7.48 0.97
CA ILE A 233 14.56 7.74 2.38
C ILE A 233 15.96 7.26 2.77
N SER A 234 16.72 8.11 3.44
CA SER A 234 18.11 7.88 3.82
C SER A 234 18.28 8.20 5.29
N LEU A 235 18.63 7.18 6.08
CA LEU A 235 18.97 7.26 7.48
C LEU A 235 20.47 7.06 7.65
N THR A 236 21.17 8.12 8.02
CA THR A 236 22.59 8.06 8.40
C THR A 236 22.73 8.28 9.91
N LYS A 237 23.93 8.09 10.45
CA LYS A 237 24.20 8.36 11.87
C LYS A 237 23.93 9.81 12.28
N LYS A 238 24.00 10.76 11.34
CA LYS A 238 23.96 12.20 11.63
C LYS A 238 22.68 12.89 11.14
N ASN A 239 21.98 12.32 10.18
CA ASN A 239 20.83 12.96 9.56
C ASN A 239 19.84 11.94 8.96
N VAL A 240 18.61 12.41 8.77
CA VAL A 240 17.56 11.77 8.00
C VAL A 240 17.24 12.66 6.81
N GLU A 241 17.13 12.07 5.62
CA GLU A 241 16.73 12.73 4.39
C GLU A 241 15.62 11.91 3.73
N ALA A 242 14.58 12.58 3.27
CA ALA A 242 13.47 11.99 2.55
C ALA A 242 13.13 12.86 1.34
N SER A 243 12.89 12.23 0.19
CA SER A 243 12.40 12.90 -1.00
C SER A 243 11.39 12.01 -1.72
N VAL A 244 10.36 12.64 -2.28
CA VAL A 244 9.35 12.00 -3.10
C VAL A 244 9.06 12.91 -4.28
N ARG A 245 9.04 12.35 -5.49
CA ARG A 245 8.71 13.04 -6.73
C ARG A 245 7.77 12.18 -7.54
N THR A 246 6.56 12.67 -7.75
CA THR A 246 5.53 12.02 -8.56
C THR A 246 5.23 12.91 -9.76
N THR A 247 5.24 12.33 -10.96
CA THR A 247 4.79 13.01 -12.17
C THR A 247 3.73 12.16 -12.86
N THR A 248 2.73 12.79 -13.45
CA THR A 248 1.68 12.12 -14.20
C THR A 248 1.21 13.03 -15.31
N ASN A 249 1.25 12.51 -16.53
CA ASN A 249 0.77 13.16 -17.73
C ASN A 249 -0.35 12.30 -18.30
N LEU A 250 -1.56 12.84 -18.33
CA LEU A 250 -2.74 12.25 -18.94
C LEU A 250 -3.04 13.02 -20.22
N HIS A 251 -3.22 12.30 -21.31
CA HIS A 251 -3.56 12.86 -22.61
C HIS A 251 -4.64 11.98 -23.26
N ILE A 252 -5.87 12.45 -23.22
CA ILE A 252 -7.01 11.88 -23.93
C ILE A 252 -7.60 12.95 -24.87
N PRO A 253 -8.37 12.58 -25.92
CA PRO A 253 -8.76 13.53 -26.97
C PRO A 253 -9.43 14.83 -26.53
N ILE A 254 -10.19 14.79 -25.43
CA ILE A 254 -10.92 15.95 -24.89
C ILE A 254 -10.26 16.59 -23.66
N PHE A 255 -9.19 15.97 -23.14
CA PHE A 255 -8.61 16.37 -21.84
C PHE A 255 -7.12 16.02 -21.76
N THR A 256 -6.31 17.03 -21.45
CA THR A 256 -4.90 16.88 -21.11
C THR A 256 -4.67 17.38 -19.69
N MET A 257 -3.85 16.65 -18.92
CA MET A 257 -3.50 17.01 -17.56
C MET A 257 -2.05 16.65 -17.27
N ASN A 258 -1.29 17.60 -16.72
CA ASN A 258 0.05 17.37 -16.18
C ASN A 258 0.01 17.63 -14.69
N PHE A 259 0.34 16.62 -13.91
CA PHE A 259 0.44 16.68 -12.45
C PHE A 259 1.88 16.40 -12.05
N LYS A 260 2.41 17.25 -11.18
CA LYS A 260 3.74 17.12 -10.60
C LYS A 260 3.64 17.38 -9.10
N GLN A 261 4.21 16.48 -8.32
CA GLN A 261 4.29 16.58 -6.88
C GLN A 261 5.73 16.33 -6.45
N GLU A 262 6.26 17.20 -5.60
CA GLU A 262 7.57 17.06 -4.98
C GLU A 262 7.43 17.27 -3.47
N LEU A 263 7.91 16.33 -2.67
CA LEU A 263 8.01 16.43 -1.22
C LEU A 263 9.47 16.22 -0.85
N ASN A 264 10.03 17.10 -0.05
CA ASN A 264 11.40 16.98 0.45
C ASN A 264 11.42 17.22 1.96
N GLY A 265 12.25 16.46 2.67
CA GLY A 265 12.46 16.57 4.10
C GLY A 265 13.91 16.29 4.44
N ASN A 266 14.53 17.11 5.28
CA ASN A 266 15.87 16.84 5.76
C ASN A 266 16.05 17.33 7.20
N THR A 267 16.90 16.63 7.97
CA THR A 267 17.25 16.98 9.35
C THR A 267 18.71 17.41 9.47
N LYS A 268 19.27 18.06 8.44
CA LYS A 268 20.65 18.58 8.49
C LYS A 268 20.73 19.78 9.45
N SER A 269 21.81 20.55 9.39
CA SER A 269 21.96 21.78 10.19
C SER A 269 20.80 22.77 10.05
N LYS A 270 20.06 22.72 8.93
CA LYS A 270 18.79 23.42 8.73
C LYS A 270 17.66 22.42 8.45
N PRO A 271 16.96 21.92 9.49
CA PRO A 271 15.79 21.09 9.31
C PRO A 271 14.72 21.80 8.48
N THR A 272 14.35 21.19 7.36
CA THR A 272 13.37 21.74 6.42
C THR A 272 12.48 20.63 5.88
N VAL A 273 11.18 20.92 5.80
CA VAL A 273 10.18 20.14 5.09
C VAL A 273 9.55 21.04 4.02
N SER A 274 9.53 20.59 2.77
CA SER A 274 8.89 21.32 1.68
C SER A 274 8.00 20.41 0.83
N SER A 275 6.93 20.99 0.32
CA SER A 275 5.97 20.36 -0.59
C SER A 275 5.72 21.31 -1.76
N SER A 276 5.71 20.79 -2.98
CA SER A 276 5.36 21.51 -4.20
C SER A 276 4.39 20.66 -5.01
N ILE A 277 3.26 21.23 -5.38
CA ILE A 277 2.27 20.62 -6.26
C ILE A 277 2.07 21.58 -7.43
N GLU A 278 2.09 21.03 -8.64
CA GLU A 278 1.81 21.73 -9.87
C GLU A 278 0.82 20.87 -10.66
N LEU A 279 -0.33 21.45 -11.00
CA LEU A 279 -1.37 20.81 -11.79
C LEU A 279 -1.73 21.75 -12.93
N ASN A 280 -1.52 21.31 -14.16
CA ASN A 280 -1.98 21.99 -15.35
C ASN A 280 -3.02 21.12 -16.05
N TYR A 281 -4.13 21.70 -16.50
CA TYR A 281 -5.15 20.98 -17.24
C TYR A 281 -5.65 21.79 -18.44
N ASP A 282 -6.07 21.07 -19.48
CA ASP A 282 -6.61 21.61 -20.72
C ASP A 282 -7.75 20.70 -21.19
N PHE A 283 -8.97 21.20 -21.05
CA PHE A 283 -10.19 20.54 -21.48
C PHE A 283 -10.74 21.25 -22.70
N ASN A 284 -11.07 20.49 -23.74
CA ASN A 284 -11.68 21.01 -24.95
C ASN A 284 -12.64 19.96 -25.52
N SER A 285 -13.94 20.28 -25.54
CA SER A 285 -14.96 19.43 -26.14
C SER A 285 -15.83 20.24 -27.09
N SER A 286 -15.68 19.96 -28.39
CA SER A 286 -16.52 20.53 -29.44
C SER A 286 -17.99 20.14 -29.28
N LYS A 287 -18.26 18.90 -28.82
CA LYS A 287 -19.63 18.40 -28.56
C LYS A 287 -20.34 19.15 -27.44
N LEU A 288 -19.59 19.66 -26.46
CA LEU A 288 -20.14 20.36 -25.29
C LEU A 288 -20.02 21.89 -25.45
N HIS A 289 -19.50 22.38 -26.58
CA HIS A 289 -19.20 23.80 -26.81
C HIS A 289 -18.49 24.45 -25.63
N SER A 290 -17.53 23.72 -25.04
CA SER A 290 -16.88 24.13 -23.80
C SER A 290 -15.38 23.87 -23.82
N THR A 291 -14.64 24.86 -23.34
CA THR A 291 -13.20 24.79 -23.10
C THR A 291 -12.89 25.22 -21.67
N ALA A 292 -11.88 24.62 -21.07
CA ALA A 292 -11.39 25.00 -19.75
C ALA A 292 -9.90 24.66 -19.64
N LYS A 293 -9.08 25.69 -19.50
CA LYS A 293 -7.64 25.57 -19.30
C LYS A 293 -7.27 26.25 -18.01
N GLY A 294 -6.48 25.59 -17.19
CA GLY A 294 -6.09 26.15 -15.90
C GLY A 294 -4.86 25.52 -15.31
N GLY A 295 -4.37 26.16 -14.27
CA GLY A 295 -3.19 25.79 -13.52
C GLY A 295 -3.43 25.96 -12.04
N VAL A 296 -2.86 25.09 -11.23
CA VAL A 296 -2.77 25.21 -9.78
C VAL A 296 -1.34 24.92 -9.35
N ASP A 297 -0.69 25.92 -8.78
CA ASP A 297 0.60 25.82 -8.12
C ASP A 297 0.37 25.94 -6.61
N HIS A 298 0.91 25.00 -5.85
CA HIS A 298 0.95 25.07 -4.40
C HIS A 298 2.36 24.79 -3.91
N LYS A 299 2.85 25.61 -3.00
CA LYS A 299 4.14 25.45 -2.34
C LYS A 299 3.97 25.62 -0.85
N PHE A 300 4.58 24.74 -0.08
CA PHE A 300 4.63 24.80 1.37
C PHE A 300 6.07 24.56 1.83
N THR A 301 6.54 25.38 2.75
CA THR A 301 7.86 25.23 3.36
C THR A 301 7.74 25.42 4.87
N LEU A 302 8.33 24.50 5.61
CA LEU A 302 8.49 24.55 7.05
C LEU A 302 9.99 24.47 7.34
N GLU A 303 10.53 25.46 8.04
CA GLU A 303 11.92 25.46 8.50
C GLU A 303 11.98 25.61 10.01
N SER A 304 12.84 24.82 10.66
CA SER A 304 13.02 24.86 12.10
C SER A 304 14.50 24.89 12.45
N LEU A 305 14.94 26.02 13.00
CA LEU A 305 16.26 26.19 13.62
C LEU A 305 16.10 26.41 15.13
N THR A 306 17.21 26.29 15.86
CA THR A 306 17.24 26.60 17.31
C THR A 306 16.89 28.06 17.62
N SER A 307 17.14 28.97 16.67
CA SER A 307 16.92 30.42 16.83
C SER A 307 15.62 30.94 16.21
N TYR A 308 15.02 30.20 15.27
CA TYR A 308 13.75 30.58 14.66
C TYR A 308 13.01 29.39 14.05
N PHE A 309 11.71 29.58 13.88
CA PHE A 309 10.79 28.66 13.22
C PHE A 309 10.00 29.45 12.18
N SER A 310 9.89 28.92 10.95
CA SER A 310 9.14 29.54 9.86
C SER A 310 8.23 28.56 9.15
N ILE A 311 7.03 29.03 8.82
CA ILE A 311 6.06 28.35 7.97
C ILE A 311 5.69 29.31 6.85
N GLU A 312 5.76 28.84 5.61
CA GLU A 312 5.37 29.58 4.42
C GLU A 312 4.48 28.68 3.54
N SER A 313 3.37 29.24 3.09
CA SER A 313 2.41 28.59 2.19
C SER A 313 2.05 29.56 1.07
N PHE A 314 2.14 29.09 -0.16
CA PHE A 314 1.81 29.83 -1.37
C PHE A 314 0.90 28.97 -2.23
N THR A 315 -0.24 29.51 -2.66
CA THR A 315 -1.15 28.85 -3.59
C THR A 315 -1.54 29.83 -4.68
N LYS A 316 -1.38 29.44 -5.93
CA LYS A 316 -1.82 30.20 -7.09
C LYS A 316 -2.66 29.29 -7.98
N GLY A 317 -3.85 29.75 -8.32
CA GLY A 317 -4.75 29.07 -9.25
C GLY A 317 -5.18 30.01 -10.34
N ASN A 318 -5.34 29.50 -11.55
CA ASN A 318 -5.95 30.24 -12.65
C ASN A 318 -6.80 29.31 -13.53
N ILE A 319 -7.84 29.88 -14.12
CA ILE A 319 -8.69 29.22 -15.09
C ILE A 319 -9.05 30.22 -16.19
N LYS A 320 -9.07 29.75 -17.44
CA LYS A 320 -9.65 30.44 -18.59
C LYS A 320 -10.40 29.42 -19.41
N GLY A 321 -11.57 29.77 -19.91
CA GLY A 321 -12.35 28.87 -20.73
C GLY A 321 -13.48 29.57 -21.44
N SER A 322 -14.29 28.77 -22.10
CA SER A 322 -15.52 29.21 -22.74
C SER A 322 -16.63 28.20 -22.54
N PHE A 323 -17.87 28.69 -22.52
CA PHE A 323 -19.08 27.86 -22.53
C PHE A 323 -20.11 28.52 -23.43
N LEU A 324 -20.61 27.80 -24.45
CA LEU A 324 -21.57 28.35 -25.43
C LEU A 324 -21.13 29.72 -26.00
N SER A 325 -19.84 29.83 -26.34
CA SER A 325 -19.20 31.06 -26.84
C SER A 325 -19.03 32.22 -25.85
N GLN A 326 -19.39 32.05 -24.58
CA GLN A 326 -19.09 33.03 -23.52
C GLN A 326 -17.74 32.72 -22.89
N GLU A 327 -16.79 33.66 -22.97
CA GLU A 327 -15.49 33.50 -22.29
C GLU A 327 -15.61 33.78 -20.80
N TYR A 328 -14.89 33.01 -20.00
CA TYR A 328 -14.70 33.26 -18.59
C TYR A 328 -13.22 33.09 -18.22
N SER A 329 -12.78 33.82 -17.20
CA SER A 329 -11.48 33.66 -16.61
C SER A 329 -11.50 33.99 -15.12
N GLY A 330 -10.60 33.36 -14.38
CA GLY A 330 -10.43 33.60 -12.96
C GLY A 330 -9.00 33.35 -12.54
N SER A 331 -8.54 34.07 -11.53
CA SER A 331 -7.28 33.84 -10.86
C SER A 331 -7.42 34.03 -9.35
N VAL A 332 -6.70 33.23 -8.59
CA VAL A 332 -6.62 33.33 -7.14
C VAL A 332 -5.16 33.15 -6.73
N ALA A 333 -4.70 33.97 -5.81
CA ALA A 333 -3.39 33.86 -5.19
C ALA A 333 -3.53 34.04 -3.68
N ASN A 334 -3.00 33.09 -2.91
CA ASN A 334 -2.96 33.10 -1.47
C ASN A 334 -1.51 32.92 -1.01
N GLU A 335 -1.05 33.81 -0.14
CA GLU A 335 0.22 33.73 0.53
C GLU A 335 -0.02 33.80 2.03
N ALA A 336 0.45 32.82 2.78
CA ALA A 336 0.38 32.80 4.23
C ALA A 336 1.76 32.48 4.79
N ASN A 337 2.21 33.25 5.77
CA ASN A 337 3.48 33.04 6.43
C ASN A 337 3.36 33.27 7.94
N ALA A 338 4.15 32.51 8.71
CA ALA A 338 4.28 32.64 10.14
C ALA A 338 5.75 32.44 10.53
N TYR A 339 6.29 33.34 11.33
CA TYR A 339 7.66 33.34 11.80
C TYR A 339 7.67 33.52 13.32
N LEU A 340 8.45 32.69 14.00
CA LEU A 340 8.64 32.73 15.44
C LEU A 340 10.13 32.75 15.75
N ASN A 341 10.57 33.67 16.59
CA ASN A 341 11.93 33.71 17.12
C ASN A 341 11.94 34.24 18.57
N SER A 342 13.11 34.37 19.17
CA SER A 342 13.26 34.88 20.55
C SER A 342 12.76 36.32 20.76
N LYS A 343 12.58 37.11 19.70
CA LYS A 343 12.09 38.48 19.73
C LYS A 343 10.57 38.58 19.57
N GLY A 344 9.88 37.48 19.26
CA GLY A 344 8.42 37.41 19.16
C GLY A 344 7.92 36.66 17.93
N THR A 345 6.60 36.77 17.70
CA THR A 345 5.88 36.10 16.62
C THR A 345 5.43 37.12 15.57
N ARG A 346 5.53 36.76 14.29
CA ARG A 346 4.99 37.54 13.17
C ARG A 346 4.22 36.62 12.24
N SER A 347 3.06 37.04 11.76
CA SER A 347 2.27 36.31 10.79
C SER A 347 1.64 37.27 9.80
N SER A 348 1.57 36.88 8.53
CA SER A 348 0.83 37.64 7.51
C SER A 348 0.12 36.71 6.54
N VAL A 349 -1.03 37.19 6.04
CA VAL A 349 -1.86 36.50 5.05
C VAL A 349 -2.24 37.50 3.98
N ARG A 350 -2.10 37.12 2.71
CA ARG A 350 -2.48 37.90 1.54
C ARG A 350 -3.33 37.04 0.62
N LEU A 351 -4.55 37.50 0.35
CA LEU A 351 -5.46 36.86 -0.59
C LEU A 351 -5.78 37.85 -1.72
N GLN A 352 -5.62 37.41 -2.96
CA GLN A 352 -5.97 38.16 -4.17
C GLN A 352 -6.81 37.27 -5.06
N GLY A 353 -7.92 37.80 -5.57
CA GLY A 353 -8.79 37.12 -6.51
C GLY A 353 -9.23 38.06 -7.61
N ALA A 354 -9.30 37.57 -8.83
CA ALA A 354 -9.88 38.28 -9.96
C ALA A 354 -10.74 37.31 -10.78
N SER A 355 -11.87 37.79 -11.27
CA SER A 355 -12.76 37.02 -12.14
C SER A 355 -13.34 37.91 -13.23
N LYS A 356 -13.49 37.36 -14.43
CA LYS A 356 -14.13 38.01 -15.57
C LYS A 356 -15.02 37.01 -16.29
N VAL A 357 -16.21 37.43 -16.67
CA VAL A 357 -17.13 36.70 -17.56
C VAL A 357 -17.60 37.69 -18.62
N ASP A 358 -17.58 37.30 -19.88
CA ASP A 358 -18.11 38.14 -20.96
C ASP A 358 -19.65 38.23 -20.86
N GLY A 359 -20.21 39.43 -21.05
CA GLY A 359 -21.62 39.72 -20.81
C GLY A 359 -22.59 39.10 -21.82
N ILE A 360 -23.83 38.85 -21.39
CA ILE A 360 -24.92 38.24 -22.19
C ILE A 360 -25.67 39.27 -23.07
N TRP A 361 -25.34 40.57 -23.02
CA TRP A 361 -26.12 41.62 -23.67
C TRP A 361 -25.34 42.29 -24.80
N ASN A 362 -25.76 42.00 -26.04
CA ASN A 362 -25.64 42.88 -27.21
C ASN A 362 -27.04 43.30 -27.64
#